data_AF-A0A2G2YX00-F1
#
_entry.id   AF-A0A2G2YX00-F1
#
_cell.length_a   1.000
_cell.length_b   1.000
_cell.length_c   1.000
_cell.angle_alpha   90.00
_cell.angle_beta   90.00
_cell.angle_gamma   90.00
#
_symmetry.space_group_name_H-M   'P 1'
#
loop_
_entity.id
_entity.type
_entity.pdbx_description
1 polymer ?
#
loop_
_entity_poly.entity_id
_entity_poly.type
_entity_poly.pdbx_seq_one_letter_code
_entity_poly.pdbx_strand_id
1 'polypeptide(L)'
;MSEEKFLLSDSLIPRLQQTLLTCSQLIDAGDFSNSNELVDFLSPISVSVVEETSNPDLERTSFEILTEIDCFISSPSRNQEVIDALSFELPKVVCKFACASKRCSEIAERVVGHLVSMCSPREMLSILCEALSLPSEMFRVPCYFAPLIGGLAKVENSSSVPIMLNNAIQNRSVNLVSQSFTISSGTPKFFTTNLQNNSAAISEEQRVGAAMKIAYFENL
;
A
#
# COMPACT_ATOMS: atom_id res chain seq x y z
N MET A 1 -6.70 -27.84 -14.60
CA MET A 1 -7.51 -26.64 -14.92
C MET A 1 -8.73 -26.68 -14.00
N SER A 2 -8.98 -25.81 -13.04
CA SER A 2 -8.27 -24.62 -12.54
C SER A 2 -8.98 -24.25 -11.22
N GLU A 3 -8.40 -24.56 -10.06
CA GLU A 3 -8.91 -24.05 -8.77
C GLU A 3 -8.72 -22.53 -8.65
N GLU A 4 -7.82 -21.98 -9.46
CA GLU A 4 -7.46 -20.56 -9.55
C GLU A 4 -8.54 -19.67 -10.20
N LYS A 5 -9.50 -20.26 -10.92
CA LYS A 5 -10.58 -19.50 -11.58
C LYS A 5 -11.70 -19.08 -10.61
N PHE A 6 -11.64 -19.52 -9.35
CA PHE A 6 -12.69 -19.28 -8.36
C PHE A 6 -12.58 -17.90 -7.67
N LEU A 7 -11.45 -17.19 -7.81
CA LEU A 7 -11.23 -15.88 -7.18
C LEU A 7 -11.77 -14.69 -7.99
N LEU A 8 -12.30 -14.92 -9.19
CA LEU A 8 -12.78 -13.88 -10.13
C LEU A 8 -14.26 -14.05 -10.48
N SER A 9 -15.05 -14.73 -9.62
CA SER A 9 -16.46 -15.02 -9.90
C SER A 9 -17.32 -13.76 -9.81
N ASP A 10 -18.42 -13.72 -10.58
CA ASP A 10 -19.49 -12.70 -10.56
C ASP A 10 -20.06 -12.40 -9.15
N SER A 11 -19.75 -13.23 -8.16
CA SER A 11 -20.16 -13.10 -6.76
C SER A 11 -19.15 -12.39 -5.83
N LEU A 12 -17.99 -11.96 -6.32
CA LEU A 12 -16.94 -11.37 -5.46
C LEU A 12 -17.40 -10.05 -4.82
N ILE A 13 -17.91 -9.11 -5.63
CA ILE A 13 -18.33 -7.79 -5.14
C ILE A 13 -19.52 -7.90 -4.18
N PRO A 14 -20.58 -8.68 -4.46
CA PRO A 14 -21.65 -8.92 -3.48
C PRO A 14 -21.14 -9.51 -2.15
N ARG A 15 -20.12 -10.37 -2.18
CA ARG A 15 -19.52 -10.92 -0.96
C ARG A 15 -18.73 -9.87 -0.20
N LEU A 16 -17.95 -9.03 -0.90
CA LEU A 16 -17.24 -7.90 -0.30
C LEU A 16 -18.22 -6.93 0.39
N GLN A 17 -19.30 -6.57 -0.31
CA GLN A 17 -20.36 -5.72 0.23
C GLN A 17 -20.97 -6.32 1.51
N GLN A 18 -21.24 -7.62 1.50
CA GLN A 18 -21.78 -8.32 2.67
C GLN A 18 -20.77 -8.34 3.82
N THR A 19 -19.50 -8.63 3.56
CA THR A 19 -18.44 -8.63 4.59
C THR A 19 -18.26 -7.24 5.19
N LEU A 20 -18.23 -6.19 4.38
CA LEU A 20 -18.15 -4.80 4.84
C LEU A 20 -19.37 -4.40 5.69
N LEU A 21 -20.57 -4.79 5.27
CA LEU A 21 -21.80 -4.54 6.01
C LEU A 21 -21.79 -5.27 7.37
N THR A 22 -21.42 -6.55 7.39
CA THR A 22 -21.32 -7.36 8.61
C THR A 22 -20.29 -6.78 9.56
N CYS A 23 -19.11 -6.38 9.08
CA CYS A 23 -18.09 -5.71 9.89
C CYS A 23 -18.66 -4.43 10.53
N SER A 24 -19.33 -3.58 9.74
CA SER A 24 -19.95 -2.35 10.24
C SER A 24 -20.96 -2.63 11.36
N GLN A 25 -21.87 -3.59 11.14
CA GLN A 25 -22.94 -3.91 12.09
C GLN A 25 -22.40 -4.44 13.41
N LEU A 26 -21.32 -5.22 13.38
CA LEU A 26 -20.69 -5.75 14.58
C LEU A 26 -19.97 -4.66 15.36
N ILE A 27 -19.22 -3.79 14.67
CA ILE A 27 -18.58 -2.63 15.29
C ILE A 27 -19.63 -1.70 15.92
N ASP A 28 -20.73 -1.42 15.21
CA ASP A 28 -21.86 -0.62 15.73
C ASP A 28 -22.52 -1.27 16.97
N ALA A 29 -22.44 -2.61 17.10
CA ALA A 29 -22.90 -3.35 18.27
C ALA A 29 -21.84 -3.41 19.40
N GLY A 30 -20.67 -2.80 19.22
CA GLY A 30 -19.53 -2.83 20.15
C GLY A 30 -18.70 -4.12 20.09
N ASP A 31 -18.90 -4.94 19.05
CA ASP A 31 -18.16 -6.19 18.83
C ASP A 31 -17.07 -6.00 17.77
N PHE A 32 -15.83 -5.88 18.23
CA PHE A 32 -14.65 -5.68 17.39
C PHE A 32 -13.99 -6.98 16.93
N SER A 33 -14.56 -8.15 17.28
CA SER A 33 -13.95 -9.46 17.03
C SER A 33 -13.80 -9.80 15.53
N ASN A 34 -14.59 -9.20 14.65
CA ASN A 34 -14.63 -9.49 13.21
C ASN A 34 -13.94 -8.45 12.31
N SER A 35 -13.19 -7.49 12.86
CA SER A 35 -12.41 -6.53 12.04
C SER A 35 -11.42 -7.22 11.08
N ASN A 36 -10.97 -8.43 11.43
CA ASN A 36 -10.06 -9.25 10.62
C ASN A 36 -10.76 -9.98 9.46
N GLU A 37 -12.08 -10.15 9.47
CA GLU A 37 -12.80 -10.91 8.43
C GLU A 37 -12.65 -10.25 7.05
N LEU A 38 -12.64 -8.92 7.02
CA LEU A 38 -12.38 -8.16 5.79
C LEU A 38 -10.95 -8.40 5.28
N VAL A 39 -9.97 -8.43 6.18
CA VAL A 39 -8.57 -8.69 5.82
C VAL A 39 -8.42 -10.10 5.28
N ASP A 40 -9.02 -11.09 5.95
CA ASP A 40 -8.99 -12.49 5.53
C ASP A 40 -9.65 -12.69 4.16
N PHE A 41 -10.70 -11.92 3.86
CA PHE A 41 -11.35 -11.92 2.54
C PHE A 41 -10.46 -11.31 1.46
N LEU A 42 -9.81 -10.18 1.73
CA LEU A 42 -9.03 -9.43 0.74
C LEU A 42 -7.61 -9.97 0.54
N SER A 43 -7.02 -10.55 1.58
CA SER A 43 -5.59 -10.92 1.62
C SER A 43 -5.20 -11.89 0.49
N PRO A 44 -5.91 -13.00 0.24
CA PRO A 44 -5.56 -13.92 -0.84
C PRO A 44 -5.55 -13.26 -2.22
N ILE A 45 -6.55 -12.41 -2.50
CA ILE A 45 -6.65 -11.68 -3.78
C ILE A 45 -5.50 -10.68 -3.91
N SER A 46 -5.22 -9.96 -2.82
CA SER A 46 -4.15 -8.97 -2.78
C SER A 46 -2.76 -9.56 -3.00
N VAL A 47 -2.53 -10.81 -2.57
CA VAL A 47 -1.30 -11.56 -2.82
C VAL A 47 -1.18 -11.89 -4.31
N SER A 48 -2.24 -12.44 -4.93
CA SER A 48 -2.27 -12.71 -6.37
C SER A 48 -2.00 -11.45 -7.21
N VAL A 49 -2.55 -10.30 -6.81
CA VAL A 49 -2.30 -9.02 -7.50
C VAL A 49 -0.83 -8.60 -7.47
N VAL A 50 -0.15 -8.82 -6.34
CA VAL A 50 1.28 -8.48 -6.18
C VAL A 50 2.16 -9.46 -6.96
N GLU A 51 1.75 -10.72 -7.08
CA GLU A 51 2.48 -11.75 -7.84
C GLU A 51 2.28 -11.63 -9.36
N GLU A 52 1.10 -11.19 -9.80
CA GLU A 52 0.68 -11.11 -11.20
C GLU A 52 0.25 -9.70 -11.63
N THR A 53 1.13 -8.70 -11.46
CA THR A 53 0.84 -7.26 -11.69
C THR A 53 0.46 -6.87 -13.13
N SER A 54 0.40 -7.82 -14.07
CA SER A 54 0.01 -7.58 -15.48
C SER A 54 -1.17 -8.43 -15.94
N ASN A 55 -1.87 -9.06 -15.00
CA ASN A 55 -3.07 -9.85 -15.28
C ASN A 55 -4.30 -8.92 -15.42
N PRO A 56 -4.94 -8.83 -16.60
CA PRO A 56 -6.03 -7.90 -16.85
C PRO A 56 -7.32 -8.24 -16.07
N ASP A 57 -7.52 -9.49 -15.69
CA ASP A 57 -8.69 -9.88 -14.91
C ASP A 57 -8.51 -9.50 -13.43
N LEU A 58 -7.30 -9.73 -12.88
CA LEU A 58 -6.95 -9.23 -11.54
C LEU A 58 -6.98 -7.70 -11.49
N GLU A 59 -6.59 -7.03 -12.57
CA GLU A 59 -6.67 -5.57 -12.69
C GLU A 59 -8.13 -5.07 -12.62
N ARG A 60 -9.04 -5.68 -13.38
CA ARG A 60 -10.47 -5.36 -13.33
C ARG A 60 -11.04 -5.59 -11.94
N THR A 61 -10.76 -6.76 -11.34
CA THR A 61 -11.24 -7.10 -10.00
C THR A 61 -10.67 -6.18 -8.92
N SER A 62 -9.39 -5.82 -9.01
CA SER A 62 -8.76 -4.86 -8.10
C SER A 62 -9.48 -3.52 -8.15
N PHE A 63 -9.77 -3.04 -9.36
CA PHE A 63 -10.48 -1.77 -9.55
C PHE A 63 -11.89 -1.79 -8.94
N GLU A 64 -12.64 -2.87 -9.14
CA GLU A 64 -13.98 -3.03 -8.57
C GLU A 64 -13.95 -3.11 -7.04
N ILE A 65 -13.03 -3.89 -6.47
CA ILE A 65 -12.82 -3.99 -5.01
C ILE A 65 -12.51 -2.62 -4.42
N LEU A 66 -11.55 -1.90 -5.00
CA LEU A 66 -11.14 -0.59 -4.54
C LEU A 66 -12.27 0.43 -4.62
N THR A 67 -13.05 0.39 -5.71
CA THR A 67 -14.20 1.28 -5.89
C THR A 67 -15.28 1.01 -4.83
N GLU A 68 -15.56 -0.25 -4.53
CA GLU A 68 -16.54 -0.62 -3.50
C GLU A 68 -16.09 -0.17 -2.11
N ILE A 69 -14.82 -0.41 -1.77
CA ILE A 69 -14.24 0.05 -0.49
C ILE A 69 -14.29 1.57 -0.38
N ASP A 70 -13.90 2.30 -1.43
CA ASP A 70 -13.94 3.76 -1.48
C ASP A 70 -15.36 4.31 -1.30
N CYS A 71 -16.34 3.72 -1.98
CA CYS A 71 -17.76 4.06 -1.81
C CYS A 71 -18.23 3.80 -0.37
N PHE A 72 -17.83 2.66 0.21
CA PHE A 72 -18.27 2.25 1.53
C PHE A 72 -17.78 3.19 2.64
N ILE A 73 -16.51 3.60 2.60
CA ILE A 73 -15.91 4.49 3.60
C ILE A 73 -16.30 5.96 3.38
N SER A 74 -16.54 6.36 2.13
CA SER A 74 -16.93 7.74 1.79
C SER A 74 -18.42 8.01 2.05
N SER A 75 -19.20 6.99 2.43
CA SER A 75 -20.62 7.16 2.72
C SER A 75 -20.83 8.09 3.93
N PRO A 76 -21.61 9.19 3.80
CA PRO A 76 -21.84 10.13 4.89
C PRO A 76 -22.53 9.52 6.12
N SER A 77 -23.19 8.38 5.96
CA SER A 77 -23.85 7.65 7.04
C SER A 77 -22.91 6.75 7.85
N ARG A 78 -21.62 6.67 7.50
CA ARG A 78 -20.68 5.76 8.15
C ARG A 78 -20.33 6.26 9.55
N ASN A 79 -20.44 5.36 10.53
CA ASN A 79 -20.02 5.62 11.90
C ASN A 79 -18.49 5.79 11.97
N GLN A 80 -18.03 6.79 12.73
CA GLN A 80 -16.61 7.04 12.97
C GLN A 80 -15.90 5.83 13.60
N GLU A 81 -16.56 5.10 14.51
CA GLU A 81 -15.97 3.90 15.12
C GLU A 81 -15.68 2.81 14.09
N VAL A 82 -16.52 2.70 13.05
CA VAL A 82 -16.29 1.79 11.92
C VAL A 82 -15.10 2.25 11.09
N ILE A 83 -14.99 3.55 10.83
CA ILE A 83 -13.85 4.12 10.11
C ILE A 83 -12.54 3.89 10.88
N ASP A 84 -12.53 4.18 12.18
CA ASP A 84 -11.36 4.02 13.04
C ASP A 84 -10.95 2.55 13.11
N ALA A 85 -11.89 1.63 13.33
CA ALA A 85 -11.60 0.20 13.38
C ALA A 85 -11.04 -0.33 12.05
N LEU A 86 -11.62 0.07 10.91
CA LEU A 86 -11.12 -0.34 9.60
C LEU A 86 -9.76 0.29 9.28
N SER A 87 -9.48 1.49 9.80
CA SER A 87 -8.22 2.19 9.53
C SER A 87 -6.99 1.40 9.97
N PHE A 88 -7.10 0.55 11.00
CA PHE A 88 -5.97 -0.24 11.50
C PHE A 88 -5.43 -1.23 10.46
N GLU A 89 -6.29 -1.80 9.62
CA GLU A 89 -5.90 -2.89 8.73
C GLU A 89 -6.08 -2.55 7.25
N LEU A 90 -7.09 -1.76 6.92
CA LEU A 90 -7.46 -1.49 5.53
C LEU A 90 -6.32 -0.86 4.71
N PRO A 91 -5.52 0.12 5.20
CA PRO A 91 -4.37 0.64 4.46
C PRO A 91 -3.34 -0.44 4.11
N LYS A 92 -3.12 -1.42 5.00
CA LYS A 92 -2.12 -2.49 4.81
C LYS A 92 -2.48 -3.39 3.63
N VAL A 93 -3.77 -3.66 3.43
CA VAL A 93 -4.27 -4.54 2.36
C VAL A 93 -4.64 -3.77 1.08
N VAL A 94 -5.29 -2.60 1.18
CA VAL A 94 -5.71 -1.79 0.02
C VAL A 94 -4.53 -1.37 -0.84
N CYS A 95 -3.41 -1.01 -0.22
CA CYS A 95 -2.22 -0.60 -0.95
C CYS A 95 -1.64 -1.72 -1.83
N LYS A 96 -1.92 -3.00 -1.56
CA LYS A 96 -1.51 -4.12 -2.43
C LYS A 96 -2.19 -4.04 -3.80
N PHE A 97 -3.46 -3.66 -3.83
CA PHE A 97 -4.22 -3.52 -5.06
C PHE A 97 -3.73 -2.36 -5.94
N ALA A 98 -3.02 -1.38 -5.38
CA ALA A 98 -2.38 -0.30 -6.14
C ALA A 98 -1.37 -0.83 -7.18
N CYS A 99 -0.87 -2.06 -6.99
CA CYS A 99 0.07 -2.72 -7.89
C CYS A 99 -0.55 -3.17 -9.21
N ALA A 100 -1.88 -3.26 -9.31
CA ALA A 100 -2.56 -3.79 -10.48
C ALA A 100 -2.54 -2.82 -11.68
N SER A 101 -2.70 -1.52 -11.43
CA SER A 101 -2.68 -0.48 -12.47
C SER A 101 -2.62 0.92 -11.87
N LYS A 102 -2.31 1.93 -12.71
CA LYS A 102 -2.33 3.35 -12.30
C LYS A 102 -3.67 3.78 -11.69
N ARG A 103 -4.79 3.40 -12.31
CA ARG A 103 -6.13 3.73 -11.80
C ARG A 103 -6.42 3.06 -10.45
N CYS A 104 -5.90 1.87 -10.21
CA CYS A 104 -5.98 1.22 -8.89
C CYS A 104 -5.15 1.99 -7.85
N SER A 105 -3.95 2.47 -8.22
CA SER A 105 -3.14 3.33 -7.33
C SER A 105 -3.88 4.61 -6.93
N GLU A 106 -4.51 5.28 -7.89
CA GLU A 106 -5.26 6.52 -7.65
C GLU A 106 -6.44 6.32 -6.69
N ILE A 107 -7.16 5.18 -6.77
CA ILE A 107 -8.23 4.87 -5.83
C ILE A 107 -7.66 4.47 -4.47
N ALA A 108 -6.59 3.67 -4.41
CA ALA A 108 -5.94 3.33 -3.15
C ALA A 108 -5.43 4.57 -2.41
N GLU A 109 -4.85 5.54 -3.11
CA GLU A 109 -4.45 6.85 -2.56
C GLU A 109 -5.62 7.66 -2.02
N ARG A 110 -6.79 7.57 -2.68
CA ARG A 110 -8.02 8.21 -2.24
C ARG A 110 -8.55 7.56 -0.97
N VAL A 111 -8.60 6.23 -0.92
CA VAL A 111 -8.99 5.46 0.26
C VAL A 111 -8.11 5.81 1.46
N VAL A 112 -6.78 5.74 1.30
CA VAL A 112 -5.84 6.13 2.37
C VAL A 112 -6.02 7.61 2.72
N GLY A 113 -6.24 8.47 1.74
CA GLY A 113 -6.52 9.89 1.97
C GLY A 113 -7.77 10.14 2.81
N HIS A 114 -8.85 9.40 2.56
CA HIS A 114 -10.08 9.48 3.36
C HIS A 114 -9.83 9.05 4.80
N LEU A 115 -9.16 7.91 5.02
CA LEU A 115 -8.79 7.45 6.35
C LEU A 115 -7.92 8.48 7.09
N VAL A 116 -6.91 9.06 6.42
CA VAL A 116 -6.07 10.13 6.99
C VAL A 116 -6.89 11.37 7.38
N SER A 117 -7.92 11.71 6.62
CA SER A 117 -8.76 12.88 6.92
C SER A 117 -9.79 12.65 8.04
N MET A 118 -10.16 11.39 8.28
CA MET A 118 -11.24 11.03 9.20
C MET A 118 -10.73 10.49 10.53
N CYS A 119 -9.56 9.86 10.57
CA CYS A 119 -9.00 9.28 11.79
C CYS A 119 -8.03 10.25 12.49
N SER A 120 -7.65 9.93 13.73
CA SER A 120 -6.65 10.69 14.49
C SER A 120 -5.31 10.73 13.74
N PRO A 121 -4.69 11.92 13.54
CA PRO A 121 -3.39 12.02 12.87
C PRO A 121 -2.29 11.16 13.53
N ARG A 122 -2.32 11.04 14.87
CA ARG A 122 -1.35 10.23 15.61
C ARG A 122 -1.54 8.73 15.34
N GLU A 123 -2.78 8.27 15.31
CA GLU A 123 -3.09 6.87 15.04
C GLU A 123 -2.74 6.52 13.60
N MET A 124 -3.14 7.36 12.64
CA MET A 124 -2.80 7.17 11.23
C MET A 124 -1.30 7.20 10.97
N LEU A 125 -0.53 8.07 11.65
CA LEU A 125 0.93 8.03 11.58
C LEU A 125 1.47 6.66 12.00
N SER A 126 0.99 6.13 13.14
CA SER A 126 1.39 4.82 13.66
C SER A 126 1.05 3.70 12.68
N ILE A 127 -0.19 3.65 12.21
CA ILE A 127 -0.71 2.64 11.27
C ILE A 127 0.08 2.65 9.97
N LEU A 128 0.31 3.82 9.37
CA LEU A 128 1.05 3.94 8.12
C LEU A 128 2.52 3.56 8.29
N CYS A 129 3.14 3.93 9.43
CA CYS A 129 4.51 3.49 9.74
C CYS A 129 4.60 1.98 9.95
N GLU A 130 3.60 1.38 10.59
CA GLU A 130 3.51 -0.08 10.75
C GLU A 130 3.39 -0.77 9.39
N ALA A 131 2.48 -0.30 8.52
CA ALA A 131 2.31 -0.81 7.16
C ALA A 131 3.62 -0.75 6.34
N LEU A 132 4.37 0.36 6.48
CA LEU A 132 5.70 0.52 5.86
C LEU A 132 6.77 -0.40 6.45
N SER A 133 6.59 -0.89 7.67
CA SER A 133 7.55 -1.74 8.38
C SER A 133 7.33 -3.23 8.11
N LEU A 134 6.23 -3.62 7.44
CA LEU A 134 5.94 -5.01 7.11
C LEU A 134 7.03 -5.62 6.19
N PRO A 135 7.57 -6.81 6.52
CA PRO A 135 8.77 -7.32 5.87
C PRO A 135 8.60 -7.80 4.42
N SER A 136 9.51 -7.29 3.59
CA SER A 136 10.36 -7.97 2.59
C SER A 136 9.82 -8.56 1.28
N GLU A 137 8.61 -9.14 1.20
CA GLU A 137 8.15 -9.64 -0.12
C GLU A 137 7.68 -8.50 -1.03
N MET A 138 7.18 -7.43 -0.43
CA MET A 138 6.57 -6.30 -1.13
C MET A 138 7.60 -5.27 -1.65
N PHE A 139 8.87 -5.35 -1.26
CA PHE A 139 9.91 -4.43 -1.78
C PHE A 139 10.17 -4.59 -3.27
N ARG A 140 9.71 -5.68 -3.88
CA ARG A 140 9.78 -5.88 -5.33
C ARG A 140 8.73 -5.07 -6.09
N VAL A 141 7.72 -4.52 -5.41
CA VAL A 141 6.61 -3.82 -6.04
C VAL A 141 6.48 -2.41 -5.46
N PRO A 142 7.20 -1.42 -6.03
CA PRO A 142 7.24 -0.04 -5.54
C PRO A 142 5.85 0.61 -5.43
N CYS A 143 4.90 0.18 -6.26
CA CYS A 143 3.54 0.69 -6.34
C CYS A 143 2.78 0.58 -5.01
N TYR A 144 3.08 -0.42 -4.19
CA TYR A 144 2.49 -0.59 -2.86
C TYR A 144 2.74 0.61 -1.93
N PHE A 145 3.93 1.22 -2.04
CA PHE A 145 4.33 2.27 -1.11
C PHE A 145 3.78 3.65 -1.47
N ALA A 146 3.36 3.87 -2.73
CA ALA A 146 2.91 5.18 -3.18
C ALA A 146 1.71 5.70 -2.36
N PRO A 147 0.62 4.93 -2.14
CA PRO A 147 -0.48 5.38 -1.31
C PRO A 147 -0.12 5.62 0.16
N LEU A 148 0.78 4.80 0.72
CA LEU A 148 1.23 4.94 2.12
C LEU A 148 2.07 6.21 2.32
N ILE A 149 3.01 6.49 1.41
CA ILE A 149 3.85 7.68 1.45
C ILE A 149 2.99 8.94 1.20
N GLY A 150 2.06 8.88 0.25
CA GLY A 150 1.09 9.95 0.01
C GLY A 150 0.22 10.23 1.23
N GLY A 151 -0.22 9.18 1.92
CA GLY A 151 -0.93 9.27 3.20
C GLY A 151 -0.11 9.96 4.29
N LEU A 152 1.15 9.55 4.48
CA LEU A 152 2.05 10.16 5.48
C LEU A 152 2.26 11.66 5.22
N ALA A 153 2.51 12.04 3.97
CA ALA A 153 2.66 13.44 3.61
C ALA A 153 1.40 14.26 3.95
N LYS A 154 0.21 13.68 3.79
CA LYS A 154 -1.05 14.31 4.19
C LYS A 154 -1.20 14.43 5.70
N VAL A 155 -0.83 13.40 6.48
CA VAL A 155 -0.88 13.45 7.96
C VAL A 155 -0.02 14.60 8.48
N GLU A 156 1.19 14.78 7.93
CA GLU A 156 2.08 15.86 8.35
C GLU A 156 1.50 17.25 8.04
N ASN A 157 0.86 17.43 6.88
CA ASN A 157 0.23 18.70 6.52
C ASN A 157 -1.02 19.02 7.36
N SER A 158 -1.70 17.99 7.89
CA SER A 158 -2.89 18.14 8.74
C SER A 158 -2.56 18.34 10.22
N SER A 159 -1.38 17.94 10.67
CA SER A 159 -0.91 18.14 12.05
C SER A 159 0.00 19.36 12.12
N SER A 160 -0.20 20.26 13.08
CA SER A 160 0.71 21.40 13.29
C SER A 160 2.10 21.00 13.86
N VAL A 161 2.61 19.81 13.54
CA VAL A 161 3.87 19.25 14.07
C VAL A 161 4.69 18.59 12.96
N PRO A 162 5.71 19.26 12.40
CA PRO A 162 6.57 18.71 11.35
C PRO A 162 7.83 18.08 11.96
N ILE A 163 7.83 16.80 12.35
CA ILE A 163 9.04 16.15 12.93
C ILE A 163 9.28 14.68 12.48
N MET A 164 8.36 13.97 11.82
CA MET A 164 8.46 12.50 11.73
C MET A 164 8.91 11.94 10.36
N LEU A 165 8.56 12.57 9.22
CA LEU A 165 8.84 12.03 7.89
C LEU A 165 10.34 12.03 7.55
N ASN A 166 11.09 13.04 8.00
CA ASN A 166 12.53 13.07 7.77
C ASN A 166 13.24 11.91 8.51
N ASN A 167 12.79 11.54 9.71
CA ASN A 167 13.37 10.40 10.44
C ASN A 167 12.93 9.05 9.86
N ALA A 168 11.68 8.90 9.41
CA ALA A 168 11.20 7.67 8.78
C ALA A 168 11.88 7.41 7.43
N ILE A 169 12.08 8.46 6.62
CA ILE A 169 12.81 8.36 5.34
C ILE A 169 14.31 8.13 5.59
N GLN A 170 14.94 8.89 6.50
CA GLN A 170 16.38 8.75 6.78
C GLN A 170 16.73 7.41 7.45
N ASN A 171 15.97 6.92 8.44
CA ASN A 171 16.21 5.60 9.05
C ASN A 171 15.99 4.44 8.07
N ARG A 172 15.17 4.64 7.02
CA ARG A 172 14.89 3.60 6.01
C ARG A 172 15.90 3.60 4.87
N SER A 173 16.43 4.76 4.46
CA SER A 173 17.60 4.82 3.56
C SER A 173 18.80 4.05 4.14
N VAL A 174 19.05 4.15 5.45
CA VAL A 174 20.13 3.42 6.13
C VAL A 174 19.86 1.90 6.19
N ASN A 175 18.60 1.47 6.37
CA ASN A 175 18.25 0.05 6.44
C ASN A 175 18.17 -0.64 5.06
N LEU A 176 17.70 0.05 4.01
CA LEU A 176 17.65 -0.49 2.65
C LEU A 176 19.06 -0.72 2.07
N VAL A 177 20.02 0.16 2.38
CA VAL A 177 21.43 -0.02 2.00
C VAL A 177 22.07 -1.18 2.77
N SER A 178 21.74 -1.34 4.06
CA SER A 178 22.26 -2.42 4.91
C SER A 178 21.73 -3.81 4.52
N GLN A 179 20.45 -3.92 4.15
CA GLN A 179 19.86 -5.19 3.69
C GLN A 179 20.33 -5.57 2.27
N SER A 180 20.52 -4.60 1.38
CA SER A 180 21.10 -4.84 0.05
C SER A 180 22.55 -5.32 0.13
N PHE A 181 23.33 -4.83 1.12
CA PHE A 181 24.70 -5.30 1.37
C PHE A 181 24.77 -6.72 1.93
N THR A 182 23.73 -7.18 2.64
CA THR A 182 23.74 -8.51 3.28
C THR A 182 23.37 -9.65 2.30
N ILE A 183 22.74 -9.34 1.16
CA ILE A 183 22.32 -10.34 0.16
C ILE A 183 23.38 -10.54 -0.95
N SER A 184 24.41 -9.71 -1.05
CA SER A 184 25.45 -9.78 -2.09
C SER A 184 26.77 -10.42 -1.62
N SER A 185 26.73 -11.65 -1.09
CA SER A 185 27.94 -12.48 -0.93
C SER A 185 27.96 -13.74 -1.80
N GLY A 186 26.95 -13.94 -2.66
CA GLY A 186 26.93 -15.00 -3.67
C GLY A 186 27.20 -14.45 -5.07
N THR A 187 28.43 -14.59 -5.56
CA THR A 187 28.79 -14.30 -6.96
C THR A 187 27.93 -15.10 -7.95
N PRO A 188 27.54 -14.50 -9.09
CA PRO A 188 28.18 -14.94 -10.33
C PRO A 188 28.51 -13.80 -11.30
N LYS A 189 29.44 -14.14 -12.20
CA LYS A 189 30.18 -13.29 -13.11
C LYS A 189 29.41 -13.00 -14.42
N PHE A 190 29.86 -11.93 -15.07
CA PHE A 190 29.81 -11.59 -16.50
C PHE A 190 28.50 -10.99 -17.07
N PHE A 191 28.53 -9.69 -17.34
CA PHE A 191 28.75 -9.20 -18.72
C PHE A 191 29.46 -7.85 -18.67
N THR A 192 30.65 -7.80 -19.27
CA THR A 192 31.45 -6.59 -19.49
C THR A 192 31.12 -6.01 -20.87
N THR A 193 30.73 -4.74 -20.92
CA THR A 193 31.11 -3.86 -22.04
C THR A 193 31.48 -2.49 -21.50
N ASN A 194 32.73 -2.14 -21.78
CA ASN A 194 33.43 -0.91 -21.44
C ASN A 194 32.75 0.35 -22.03
N LEU A 195 32.60 1.36 -21.18
CA LEU A 195 32.76 2.77 -21.57
C LEU A 195 33.57 3.45 -20.46
N GLN A 196 34.89 3.42 -20.60
CA GLN A 196 35.79 4.29 -19.83
C GLN A 196 35.69 5.71 -20.40
N ASN A 197 35.29 6.68 -19.56
CA ASN A 197 36.17 7.78 -19.16
C ASN A 197 35.46 8.83 -18.29
N ASN A 198 35.88 8.87 -17.02
CA ASN A 198 36.00 10.02 -16.11
C ASN A 198 34.92 11.12 -16.10
N SER A 199 34.00 11.06 -15.14
CA SER A 199 33.93 12.00 -14.00
C SER A 199 32.67 11.74 -13.17
N ALA A 200 32.77 11.96 -11.86
CA ALA A 200 31.72 11.85 -10.85
C ALA A 200 31.31 10.42 -10.43
N ALA A 201 31.96 9.94 -9.36
CA ALA A 201 31.41 8.90 -8.48
C ALA A 201 30.16 9.48 -7.77
N ILE A 202 29.03 9.43 -8.46
CA ILE A 202 27.71 9.61 -7.86
C ILE A 202 27.37 8.23 -7.26
N SER A 203 27.33 8.15 -5.93
CA SER A 203 26.96 6.93 -5.19
C SER A 203 25.65 6.38 -5.78
N GLU A 204 25.54 5.07 -5.97
CA GLU A 204 24.30 4.43 -6.44
C GLU A 204 23.10 4.81 -5.53
N GLU A 205 23.35 5.19 -4.27
CA GLU A 205 22.38 5.80 -3.34
C GLU A 205 21.79 7.11 -3.86
N GLN A 206 22.59 7.95 -4.50
CA GLN A 206 22.12 9.17 -5.15
C GLN A 206 21.30 8.87 -6.40
N ARG A 207 21.53 7.73 -7.08
CA ARG A 207 20.74 7.31 -8.25
C ARG A 207 19.38 6.75 -7.85
N VAL A 208 19.29 5.97 -6.78
CA VAL A 208 18.02 5.46 -6.24
C VAL A 208 17.22 6.61 -5.59
N GLY A 209 17.89 7.48 -4.83
CA GLY A 209 17.27 8.70 -4.31
C GLY A 209 16.81 9.66 -5.42
N ALA A 210 17.54 9.74 -6.53
CA ALA A 210 17.12 10.50 -7.71
C ALA A 210 15.96 9.81 -8.44
N ALA A 211 15.96 8.49 -8.61
CA ALA A 211 14.86 7.76 -9.26
C ALA A 211 13.55 7.88 -8.47
N MET A 212 13.63 7.85 -7.14
CA MET A 212 12.49 8.03 -6.25
C MET A 212 12.00 9.50 -6.26
N LYS A 213 12.91 10.47 -6.37
CA LYS A 213 12.54 11.88 -6.62
C LYS A 213 11.92 12.10 -8.01
N ILE A 214 12.46 11.47 -9.06
CA ILE A 214 11.94 11.59 -10.43
C ILE A 214 10.53 10.99 -10.51
N ALA A 215 10.29 9.81 -9.92
CA ALA A 215 8.96 9.21 -9.84
C ALA A 215 7.94 10.10 -9.08
N TYR A 216 8.42 10.86 -8.08
CA TYR A 216 7.60 11.79 -7.30
C TYR A 216 7.32 13.12 -8.04
N PHE A 217 8.23 13.56 -8.91
CA PHE A 217 8.10 14.82 -9.66
C PHE A 217 7.47 14.66 -11.05
N GLU A 218 7.51 13.48 -11.67
CA GLU A 218 6.86 13.23 -12.97
C GLU A 218 5.34 12.92 -12.86
N ASN A 219 4.80 12.84 -11.63
CA ASN A 219 3.37 12.62 -11.36
C ASN A 219 2.66 13.84 -10.71
N LEU A 220 3.29 15.01 -10.71
CA LEU A 220 2.69 16.33 -10.40
C LEU A 220 2.51 17.14 -11.69
#